data_AF-A0AAV0K2I2-F1
#
_entry.id   AF-A0AAV0K2I2-F1
#
_cell.length_a   1.000
_cell.length_b   1.000
_cell.length_c   1.000
_cell.angle_alpha   90.00
_cell.angle_beta   90.00
_cell.angle_gamma   90.00
#
_symmetry.space_group_name_H-M   'P 1'
#
loop_
_entity.id
_entity.type
_entity.pdbx_description
1 polymer ?
#
loop_
_entity_poly.entity_id
_entity_poly.type
_entity_poly.pdbx_seq_one_letter_code
_entity_poly.pdbx_strand_id
1 'polypeptide(L)'
;MSSDCKSRRRENKGSEEVDRISNLPDEVIHEILALLNSPREAAKASILSSTWFRLWRSYPILEFHDTQFKSTQSVKGFVSTAREKFSRRSDGTLIPMKAVRIKFNVQKKWPLEICSAFLDDMLELVANRSHPPQEIDIAAEFDKNIGRTLNFNGTGAYSIPRGLLLPKSKHQFRLKSLKLTNCSFDQFKDVNLDINPFVSLGSSLRGLSLSELSFPAGEGGGGGLILNSIIAGASCLQYLSLYAIVGTRRLRVRNLRNLRSLRFLQFLVEDLEITGVPFLENLYMTGAPLGGDFVVSSMPNLRVLTIHSEKFRLSNSAH
;
A
#
# COMPACT_ATOMS: atom_id res chain seq x y z
N MET A 1 -45.48 15.87 37.49
CA MET A 1 -46.41 15.01 36.72
C MET A 1 -45.89 14.97 35.30
N SER A 2 -45.62 13.75 34.82
CA SER A 2 -44.87 13.39 33.61
C SER A 2 -45.58 13.88 32.34
N SER A 3 -44.86 14.55 31.44
CA SER A 3 -45.30 14.81 30.06
C SER A 3 -44.58 13.85 29.11
N ASP A 4 -45.27 12.76 28.80
CA ASP A 4 -44.82 11.73 27.85
C ASP A 4 -44.68 12.30 26.43
N CYS A 5 -43.44 12.48 25.98
CA CYS A 5 -43.14 12.70 24.56
C CYS A 5 -43.07 11.34 23.86
N LYS A 6 -44.23 10.83 23.42
CA LYS A 6 -44.32 9.62 22.60
C LYS A 6 -43.79 9.91 21.19
N SER A 7 -42.58 9.41 20.93
CA SER A 7 -41.99 9.28 19.59
C SER A 7 -42.95 8.53 18.65
N ARG A 8 -43.47 9.24 17.63
CA ARG A 8 -44.27 8.65 16.54
C ARG A 8 -43.34 7.91 15.58
N ARG A 9 -43.03 6.64 15.85
CA ARG A 9 -42.60 5.70 14.79
C ARG A 9 -43.82 5.36 13.94
N ARG A 10 -43.84 5.81 12.68
CA ARG A 10 -44.81 5.35 11.69
C ARG A 10 -44.51 3.88 11.39
N GLU A 11 -45.35 2.97 11.88
CA GLU A 11 -45.42 1.61 11.38
C GLU A 11 -46.03 1.65 9.99
N ASN A 12 -45.18 1.65 8.96
CA ASN A 12 -45.61 1.45 7.59
C ASN A 12 -45.66 -0.06 7.32
N LYS A 13 -46.84 -0.67 7.49
CA LYS A 13 -47.12 -2.02 6.98
C LYS A 13 -47.40 -1.92 5.48
N GLY A 14 -46.37 -2.04 4.66
CA GLY A 14 -46.50 -2.14 3.21
C GLY A 14 -45.22 -2.73 2.65
N SER A 15 -45.33 -3.96 2.13
CA SER A 15 -44.29 -4.75 1.43
C SER A 15 -42.87 -4.64 2.00
N GLU A 16 -42.33 -5.71 2.57
CA GLU A 16 -40.89 -5.85 2.83
C GLU A 16 -40.13 -5.80 1.49
N GLU A 17 -39.98 -4.61 0.91
CA GLU A 17 -38.92 -4.33 -0.04
C GLU A 17 -37.63 -4.48 0.76
N VAL A 18 -37.03 -5.67 0.65
CA VAL A 18 -35.74 -5.96 1.23
C VAL A 18 -34.79 -4.83 0.82
N ASP A 19 -34.26 -4.09 1.78
CA ASP A 19 -33.26 -3.06 1.51
C ASP A 19 -31.96 -3.74 1.09
N ARG A 20 -31.84 -4.02 -0.21
CA ARG A 20 -30.72 -4.79 -0.76
C ARG A 20 -29.40 -4.03 -0.71
N ILE A 21 -29.44 -2.69 -0.66
CA ILE A 21 -28.25 -1.83 -0.68
C ILE A 21 -27.61 -1.79 0.71
N SER A 22 -28.41 -1.68 1.78
CA SER A 22 -27.89 -1.71 3.15
C SER A 22 -27.44 -3.09 3.60
N ASN A 23 -28.00 -4.16 3.00
CA ASN A 23 -27.70 -5.55 3.32
C ASN A 23 -26.56 -6.16 2.50
N LEU A 24 -25.86 -5.37 1.67
CA LEU A 24 -24.66 -5.85 0.99
C LEU A 24 -23.58 -6.24 2.01
N PRO A 25 -22.77 -7.28 1.73
CA PRO A 25 -21.59 -7.59 2.53
C PRO A 25 -20.65 -6.38 2.63
N ASP A 26 -20.01 -6.22 3.79
CA ASP A 26 -19.09 -5.10 4.06
C ASP A 26 -18.02 -5.00 2.95
N GLU A 27 -17.49 -6.13 2.48
CA GLU A 27 -16.49 -6.23 1.41
C GLU A 27 -16.99 -5.64 0.08
N VAL A 28 -18.25 -5.90 -0.29
CA VAL A 28 -18.84 -5.39 -1.53
C VAL A 28 -19.05 -3.88 -1.45
N ILE A 29 -19.53 -3.39 -0.30
CA ILE A 29 -19.69 -1.95 -0.09
C ILE A 29 -18.32 -1.26 -0.15
N HIS A 30 -17.28 -1.88 0.40
CA HIS A 30 -15.90 -1.38 0.29
C HIS A 30 -15.41 -1.29 -1.15
N GLU A 31 -15.63 -2.32 -1.96
CA GLU A 31 -15.28 -2.29 -3.37
C GLU A 31 -16.03 -1.18 -4.12
N ILE A 32 -17.34 -1.02 -3.88
CA ILE A 32 -18.12 0.05 -4.49
C ILE A 32 -17.57 1.41 -4.08
N LEU A 33 -17.35 1.66 -2.79
CA LEU A 33 -16.76 2.90 -2.30
C LEU A 33 -15.37 3.16 -2.90
N ALA A 34 -14.61 2.10 -3.20
CA ALA A 34 -13.30 2.16 -3.83
C ALA A 34 -13.31 2.45 -5.32
N LEU A 35 -14.44 2.21 -5.99
CA LEU A 35 -14.67 2.53 -7.39
C LEU A 35 -15.18 3.96 -7.59
N LEU A 36 -15.59 4.65 -6.53
CA LEU A 36 -16.02 6.05 -6.63
C LEU A 36 -14.82 6.96 -6.88
N ASN A 37 -14.96 7.87 -7.85
CA ASN A 37 -13.86 8.65 -8.42
C ASN A 37 -13.44 9.84 -7.54
N SER A 38 -14.08 10.01 -6.38
CA SER A 38 -13.63 11.01 -5.42
C SER A 38 -14.10 10.70 -3.99
N PRO A 39 -13.36 11.17 -2.97
CA PRO A 39 -13.80 11.13 -1.57
C PRO A 39 -15.16 11.79 -1.35
N ARG A 40 -15.52 12.77 -2.19
CA ARG A 40 -16.81 13.47 -2.15
C ARG A 40 -17.95 12.55 -2.58
N GLU A 41 -17.77 11.78 -3.65
CA GLU A 41 -18.76 10.79 -4.10
C GLU A 41 -18.93 9.67 -3.08
N ALA A 42 -17.82 9.18 -2.51
CA ALA A 42 -17.84 8.21 -1.44
C ALA A 42 -18.58 8.73 -0.19
N ALA A 43 -18.37 10.00 0.19
CA ALA A 43 -19.12 10.63 1.27
C ALA A 43 -20.62 10.77 0.96
N LYS A 44 -21.00 11.04 -0.29
CA LYS A 44 -22.43 11.09 -0.70
C LYS A 44 -23.07 9.71 -0.65
N ALA A 45 -22.38 8.68 -1.16
CA ALA A 45 -22.84 7.28 -1.10
C ALA A 45 -22.97 6.80 0.35
N SER A 46 -22.17 7.37 1.27
CA SER A 46 -22.24 7.05 2.70
C SER A 46 -23.58 7.41 3.36
N ILE A 47 -24.40 8.25 2.71
CA ILE A 47 -25.75 8.64 3.18
C ILE A 47 -26.77 7.52 2.93
N LEU A 48 -26.47 6.55 2.05
CA LEU A 48 -27.39 5.46 1.69
C LEU A 48 -27.83 4.65 2.90
N SER A 49 -26.94 4.40 3.87
CA SER A 49 -27.31 3.83 5.16
C SER A 49 -26.22 4.01 6.22
N SER A 50 -26.55 3.69 7.48
CA SER A 50 -25.60 3.70 8.58
C SER A 50 -24.42 2.73 8.36
N THR A 51 -24.64 1.61 7.67
CA THR A 51 -23.59 0.66 7.28
C THR A 51 -22.60 1.31 6.33
N TRP A 52 -23.08 1.97 5.27
CA TRP A 52 -22.24 2.67 4.29
C TRP A 52 -21.47 3.82 4.94
N PHE A 53 -22.11 4.59 5.83
CA PHE A 53 -21.44 5.62 6.63
C PHE A 53 -20.32 5.05 7.52
N ARG A 54 -20.60 3.96 8.22
CA ARG A 54 -19.62 3.28 9.09
C ARG A 54 -18.43 2.77 8.28
N LEU A 55 -18.68 2.17 7.11
CA LEU A 55 -17.63 1.59 6.26
C LEU A 55 -16.77 2.66 5.59
N TRP A 56 -17.38 3.73 5.07
CA TRP A 56 -16.66 4.89 4.56
C TRP A 56 -15.73 5.51 5.61
N ARG A 57 -16.18 5.56 6.87
CA ARG A 57 -15.34 6.02 8.01
C ARG A 57 -14.22 5.06 8.38
N SER A 58 -14.39 3.75 8.20
CA SER A 58 -13.39 2.74 8.58
C SER A 58 -12.32 2.53 7.50
N TYR A 59 -12.64 2.83 6.22
CA TYR A 59 -11.74 2.70 5.07
C TYR A 59 -11.73 3.98 4.22
N PRO A 60 -11.23 5.11 4.76
CA PRO A 60 -11.16 6.34 3.99
C PRO A 60 -10.24 6.18 2.78
N ILE A 61 -10.74 6.64 1.64
CA ILE A 61 -9.98 6.85 0.42
C ILE A 61 -9.76 8.36 0.30
N LEU A 62 -8.49 8.75 0.30
CA LEU A 62 -8.05 10.13 0.23
C LEU A 62 -7.36 10.33 -1.11
N GLU A 63 -8.02 11.03 -2.02
CA GLU A 63 -7.51 11.28 -3.35
C GLU A 63 -7.21 12.77 -3.51
N PHE A 64 -5.98 13.05 -3.94
CA PHE A 64 -5.42 14.38 -4.04
C PHE A 64 -5.02 14.63 -5.47
N HIS A 65 -5.68 15.61 -6.09
CA HIS A 65 -5.29 16.08 -7.42
C HIS A 65 -4.52 17.39 -7.27
N ASP A 66 -3.39 17.49 -7.95
CA ASP A 66 -2.57 18.69 -7.91
C ASP A 66 -3.30 19.91 -8.51
N THR A 67 -4.30 19.68 -9.37
CA THR A 67 -5.19 20.71 -9.91
C THR A 67 -6.12 21.36 -8.87
N GLN A 68 -6.32 20.73 -7.72
CA GLN A 68 -7.19 21.26 -6.66
C GLN A 68 -6.56 22.41 -5.88
N PHE A 69 -5.24 22.61 -5.98
CA PHE A 69 -4.54 23.62 -5.19
C PHE A 69 -3.79 24.57 -6.11
N LYS A 70 -3.97 25.86 -5.85
CA LYS A 70 -3.44 26.95 -6.70
C LYS A 70 -2.04 27.40 -6.27
N SER A 71 -1.59 27.01 -5.07
CA SER A 71 -0.28 27.39 -4.51
C SER A 71 0.17 26.49 -3.35
N THR A 72 1.45 26.49 -3.03
CA THR A 72 2.03 25.82 -1.84
C THR A 72 1.34 26.23 -0.53
N GLN A 73 0.90 27.49 -0.42
CA GLN A 73 0.22 27.98 0.77
C GLN A 73 -1.18 27.37 0.92
N SER A 74 -1.88 27.14 -0.19
CA SER A 74 -3.19 26.44 -0.16
C SER A 74 -3.05 24.97 0.24
N VAL A 75 -1.94 24.32 -0.10
CA VAL A 75 -1.61 22.97 0.40
C VAL A 75 -1.41 23.02 1.91
N LYS A 76 -0.48 23.86 2.41
CA LYS A 76 -0.21 24.01 3.85
C LYS A 76 -1.48 24.28 4.67
N GLY A 77 -2.35 25.18 4.20
CA GLY A 77 -3.64 25.49 4.83
C GLY A 77 -4.62 24.31 4.82
N PHE A 78 -4.61 23.50 3.76
CA PHE A 78 -5.38 22.26 3.74
C PHE A 78 -4.82 21.22 4.71
N VAL A 79 -3.50 21.04 4.78
CA VAL A 79 -2.85 20.10 5.73
C VAL A 79 -3.20 20.46 7.16
N SER A 80 -3.10 21.75 7.53
CA SER A 80 -3.44 22.21 8.87
C SER A 80 -4.92 21.97 9.21
N THR A 81 -5.82 22.24 8.26
CA THR A 81 -7.26 21.96 8.40
C THR A 81 -7.54 20.48 8.51
N ALA A 82 -6.87 19.65 7.70
CA ALA A 82 -7.00 18.20 7.74
C ALA A 82 -6.50 17.68 9.08
N ARG A 83 -5.32 18.10 9.54
CA ARG A 83 -4.74 17.81 10.85
C ARG A 83 -5.72 18.14 11.97
N GLU A 84 -6.27 19.35 11.99
CA GLU A 84 -7.27 19.78 12.99
C GLU A 84 -8.53 18.89 12.97
N LYS A 85 -9.09 18.60 11.77
CA LYS A 85 -10.27 17.74 11.64
C LYS A 85 -9.98 16.28 12.00
N PHE A 86 -8.80 15.76 11.68
CA PHE A 86 -8.39 14.41 12.05
C PHE A 86 -8.14 14.28 13.55
N SER A 87 -7.52 15.27 14.19
CA SER A 87 -7.32 15.34 15.65
C SER A 87 -8.65 15.47 16.42
N ARG A 88 -9.62 16.22 15.89
CA ARG A 88 -10.98 16.29 16.48
C ARG A 88 -11.75 14.97 16.36
N ARG A 89 -11.45 14.15 15.34
CA ARG A 89 -12.09 12.84 15.15
C ARG A 89 -11.58 11.75 16.10
N SER A 90 -10.40 11.92 16.72
CA SER A 90 -9.86 10.95 17.68
C SER A 90 -10.56 10.93 19.04
N ASP A 91 -11.40 11.92 19.36
CA ASP A 91 -11.92 12.11 20.73
C ASP A 91 -13.35 11.55 20.95
N GLY A 92 -14.26 11.63 19.97
CA GLY A 92 -15.70 11.52 20.30
C GLY A 92 -16.52 10.33 19.76
N THR A 93 -16.13 9.66 18.68
CA THR A 93 -17.00 8.65 18.01
C THR A 93 -16.18 7.49 17.40
N LEU A 94 -15.96 6.45 18.20
CA LEU A 94 -15.06 5.32 17.96
C LEU A 94 -15.49 4.39 16.81
N ILE A 95 -15.18 4.77 15.57
CA ILE A 95 -15.05 3.79 14.47
C ILE A 95 -13.55 3.63 14.19
N PRO A 96 -12.95 2.46 14.53
CA PRO A 96 -11.57 2.18 14.21
C PRO A 96 -11.34 2.26 12.69
N MET A 97 -10.27 2.94 12.29
CA MET A 97 -9.85 2.95 10.90
C MET A 97 -9.13 1.64 10.63
N LYS A 98 -9.68 0.80 9.75
CA LYS A 98 -9.12 -0.51 9.40
C LYS A 98 -8.10 -0.38 8.27
N ALA A 99 -8.38 0.44 7.27
CA ALA A 99 -7.46 0.74 6.18
C ALA A 99 -7.44 2.23 5.85
N VAL A 100 -6.41 2.67 5.13
CA VAL A 100 -6.41 3.97 4.45
C VAL A 100 -5.79 3.81 3.07
N ARG A 101 -6.46 4.38 2.07
CA ARG A 101 -5.89 4.52 0.72
C ARG A 101 -5.60 5.99 0.45
N ILE A 102 -4.37 6.29 0.04
CA ILE A 102 -3.92 7.62 -0.33
C ILE A 102 -3.50 7.62 -1.79
N LYS A 103 -4.20 8.38 -2.61
CA LYS A 103 -3.91 8.53 -4.04
C LYS A 103 -3.44 9.96 -4.33
N PHE A 104 -2.33 10.07 -5.05
CA PHE A 104 -1.85 11.33 -5.60
C PHE A 104 -2.01 11.31 -7.11
N ASN A 105 -2.63 12.33 -7.68
CA ASN A 105 -2.76 12.50 -9.12
C ASN A 105 -2.09 13.82 -9.52
N VAL A 106 -0.99 13.74 -10.26
CA VAL A 106 -0.13 14.88 -10.60
C VAL A 106 -0.23 15.17 -12.11
N GLN A 107 -0.83 16.32 -12.46
CA GLN A 107 -1.15 16.75 -13.83
C GLN A 107 -0.48 18.07 -14.26
N LYS A 108 -0.09 18.94 -13.32
CA LYS A 108 0.31 20.34 -13.59
C LYS A 108 1.67 20.74 -13.02
N LYS A 109 2.53 19.77 -12.67
CA LYS A 109 3.88 20.00 -12.08
C LYS A 109 3.83 20.75 -10.75
N TRP A 110 3.29 20.13 -9.70
CA TRP A 110 3.71 20.54 -8.36
C TRP A 110 5.18 20.17 -8.12
N PRO A 111 5.93 20.98 -7.34
CA PRO A 111 7.17 20.53 -6.73
C PRO A 111 6.90 19.25 -5.93
N LEU A 112 7.59 18.16 -6.29
CA LEU A 112 7.42 16.85 -5.64
C LEU A 112 7.71 16.92 -4.13
N GLU A 113 8.52 17.90 -3.69
CA GLU A 113 8.81 18.10 -2.27
C GLU A 113 7.57 18.49 -1.45
N ILE A 114 6.59 19.16 -2.08
CA ILE A 114 5.34 19.55 -1.40
C ILE A 114 4.43 18.33 -1.24
N CYS A 115 4.36 17.47 -2.25
CA CYS A 115 3.64 16.20 -2.18
C CYS A 115 4.25 15.29 -1.11
N SER A 116 5.58 15.17 -1.07
CA SER A 116 6.30 14.39 -0.05
C SER A 116 6.06 14.91 1.36
N ALA A 117 6.23 16.21 1.59
CA ALA A 117 6.00 16.79 2.90
C ALA A 117 4.55 16.59 3.39
N PHE A 118 3.57 16.72 2.48
CA PHE A 118 2.16 16.50 2.82
C PHE A 118 1.87 15.05 3.20
N LEU A 119 2.39 14.08 2.45
CA LEU A 119 2.16 12.67 2.78
C LEU A 119 2.94 12.25 4.03
N ASP A 120 4.13 12.80 4.27
CA ASP A 120 4.86 12.62 5.53
C ASP A 120 3.99 13.06 6.71
N ASP A 121 3.41 14.26 6.63
CA ASP A 121 2.47 14.78 7.63
C ASP A 121 1.24 13.87 7.80
N MET A 122 0.67 13.39 6.69
CA MET A 122 -0.52 12.52 6.73
C MET A 122 -0.21 11.13 7.30
N LEU A 123 0.91 10.54 6.94
CA LEU A 123 1.34 9.25 7.46
C LEU A 123 1.69 9.34 8.94
N GLU A 124 2.31 10.44 9.37
CA GLU A 124 2.50 10.73 10.80
C GLU A 124 1.15 10.85 11.53
N LEU A 125 0.17 11.55 10.94
CA LEU A 125 -1.18 11.64 11.52
C LEU A 125 -1.88 10.29 11.60
N VAL A 126 -1.69 9.42 10.60
CA VAL A 126 -2.21 8.06 10.58
C VAL A 126 -1.49 7.18 11.63
N ALA A 127 -0.17 7.35 11.78
CA ALA A 127 0.68 6.66 12.75
C ALA A 127 0.26 6.93 14.19
N ASN A 128 -0.03 8.20 14.49
CA ASN A 128 -0.25 8.69 15.85
C ASN A 128 -1.70 8.51 16.33
N ARG A 129 -2.54 7.76 15.61
CA ARG A 129 -3.90 7.45 16.05
C ARG A 129 -3.86 6.41 17.19
N SER A 130 -4.80 6.51 18.13
CA SER A 130 -4.99 5.46 19.16
C SER A 130 -5.26 4.08 18.57
N HIS A 131 -5.86 4.04 17.37
CA HIS A 131 -6.08 2.83 16.57
C HIS A 131 -5.56 3.09 15.13
N PRO A 132 -4.28 2.81 14.83
CA PRO A 132 -3.73 2.97 13.49
C PRO A 132 -4.30 1.91 12.54
N PRO A 133 -4.39 2.21 11.23
CA PRO A 133 -4.89 1.27 10.25
C PRO A 133 -3.97 0.06 10.11
N GLN A 134 -4.56 -1.08 9.79
CA GLN A 134 -3.86 -2.33 9.51
C GLN A 134 -3.53 -2.48 8.03
N GLU A 135 -4.10 -1.65 7.16
CA GLU A 135 -3.85 -1.68 5.73
C GLU A 135 -3.59 -0.26 5.22
N ILE A 136 -2.50 -0.10 4.46
CA ILE A 136 -2.12 1.16 3.86
C ILE A 136 -1.88 0.91 2.38
N ASP A 137 -2.56 1.69 1.54
CA ASP A 137 -2.40 1.69 0.08
C ASP A 137 -2.02 3.09 -0.37
N ILE A 138 -0.81 3.27 -0.88
CA ILE A 138 -0.32 4.53 -1.42
C ILE A 138 -0.08 4.36 -2.91
N ALA A 139 -0.71 5.21 -3.70
CA ALA A 139 -0.52 5.23 -5.15
C ALA A 139 -0.23 6.66 -5.62
N ALA A 140 0.83 6.82 -6.41
CA ALA A 140 1.09 8.03 -7.16
C ALA A 140 0.79 7.80 -8.65
N GLU A 141 -0.11 8.59 -9.21
CA GLU A 141 -0.49 8.57 -10.62
C GLU A 141 0.04 9.86 -11.26
N PHE A 142 0.91 9.71 -12.27
CA PHE A 142 1.41 10.83 -13.06
C PHE A 142 0.78 10.80 -14.46
N ASP A 143 0.52 11.97 -15.03
CA ASP A 143 0.10 12.06 -16.44
C ASP A 143 1.18 11.45 -17.35
N LYS A 144 0.77 10.46 -18.16
CA LYS A 144 1.63 9.70 -19.07
C LYS A 144 2.37 10.58 -20.09
N ASN A 145 1.88 11.80 -20.37
CA ASN A 145 2.51 12.75 -21.28
C ASN A 145 3.65 13.55 -20.61
N ILE A 146 3.59 13.77 -19.29
CA ILE A 146 4.63 14.48 -18.53
C ILE A 146 5.87 13.58 -18.35
N GLY A 147 5.66 12.27 -18.23
CA GLY A 147 6.74 11.28 -18.11
C GLY A 147 7.66 11.18 -19.34
N ARG A 148 7.26 11.71 -20.51
CA ARG A 148 8.06 11.66 -21.75
C ARG A 148 8.91 12.91 -22.00
N THR A 149 8.54 14.07 -21.47
CA THR A 149 9.18 15.37 -21.81
C THR A 149 10.29 15.77 -20.83
N LEU A 150 10.44 15.03 -19.74
CA LEU A 150 11.39 15.37 -18.69
C LEU A 150 12.41 14.24 -18.62
N ASN A 151 13.60 14.49 -19.18
CA ASN A 151 14.84 13.81 -18.80
C ASN A 151 15.06 14.12 -17.31
N PHE A 152 14.28 13.49 -16.44
CA PHE A 152 14.52 13.51 -15.02
C PHE A 152 15.77 12.68 -14.77
N ASN A 153 16.55 13.09 -13.77
CA ASN A 153 17.58 12.23 -13.19
C ASN A 153 16.97 11.02 -12.42
N GLY A 154 15.73 10.64 -12.74
CA GLY A 154 15.45 9.24 -13.07
C GLY A 154 14.07 8.71 -12.69
N THR A 155 13.38 9.29 -11.70
CA THR A 155 12.28 8.55 -11.06
C THR A 155 10.91 9.20 -11.19
N GLY A 156 10.80 10.53 -11.13
CA GLY A 156 9.48 11.20 -11.13
C GLY A 156 8.52 10.70 -10.06
N ALA A 157 9.00 9.88 -9.12
CA ALA A 157 8.20 9.06 -8.23
C ALA A 157 8.20 9.64 -6.82
N TYR A 158 7.08 9.45 -6.13
CA TYR A 158 6.88 9.96 -4.79
C TYR A 158 7.81 9.25 -3.78
N SER A 159 8.66 9.98 -3.04
CA SER A 159 9.58 9.38 -2.08
C SER A 159 8.89 9.00 -0.76
N ILE A 160 8.91 7.71 -0.43
CA ILE A 160 8.25 7.17 0.77
C ILE A 160 8.94 7.67 2.04
N PRO A 161 8.18 8.14 3.05
CA PRO A 161 8.74 8.51 4.34
C PRO A 161 9.40 7.34 5.03
N ARG A 162 10.54 7.61 5.67
CA ARG A 162 11.16 6.65 6.60
C ARG A 162 10.17 6.14 7.66
N GLY A 163 9.33 7.02 8.21
CA GLY A 163 8.40 6.69 9.30
C GLY A 163 7.36 5.61 8.95
N LEU A 164 7.08 5.36 7.67
CA LEU A 164 6.17 4.30 7.23
C LEU A 164 6.76 2.91 7.47
N LEU A 165 8.06 2.75 7.24
CA LEU A 165 8.77 1.47 7.34
C LEU A 165 9.65 1.37 8.60
N LEU A 166 10.02 2.52 9.17
CA LEU A 166 10.86 2.70 10.35
C LEU A 166 10.13 3.59 11.37
N PRO A 167 9.03 3.11 11.98
CA PRO A 167 8.23 3.92 12.88
C PRO A 167 9.01 4.28 14.16
N LYS A 168 8.91 5.55 14.57
CA LYS A 168 9.61 6.09 15.75
C LYS A 168 8.94 5.77 17.10
N SER A 169 7.68 5.31 17.11
CA SER A 169 6.89 5.16 18.35
C SER A 169 6.87 3.71 18.87
N LYS A 170 6.62 3.55 20.18
CA LYS A 170 6.39 2.24 20.84
C LYS A 170 5.08 1.56 20.41
N HIS A 171 4.18 2.30 19.77
CA HIS A 171 2.96 1.75 19.16
C HIS A 171 3.32 1.26 17.76
N GLN A 172 4.01 0.13 17.73
CA GLN A 172 4.41 -0.55 16.50
C GLN A 172 3.20 -0.69 15.57
N PHE A 173 3.32 -0.16 14.35
CA PHE A 173 2.33 -0.38 13.31
C PHE A 173 2.09 -1.88 13.17
N ARG A 174 0.91 -2.37 13.55
CA ARG A 174 0.49 -3.75 13.25
C ARG A 174 -0.04 -3.83 11.82
N LEU A 175 0.74 -3.30 10.88
CA LEU A 175 0.39 -3.21 9.48
C LEU A 175 0.34 -4.62 8.91
N LYS A 176 -0.84 -5.05 8.49
CA LYS A 176 -1.08 -6.35 7.85
C LYS A 176 -0.87 -6.29 6.34
N SER A 177 -1.19 -5.17 5.70
CA SER A 177 -1.06 -5.01 4.25
C SER A 177 -0.44 -3.66 3.89
N LEU A 178 0.56 -3.68 3.02
CA LEU A 178 1.16 -2.49 2.43
C LEU A 178 1.13 -2.59 0.92
N LYS A 179 0.50 -1.62 0.27
CA LYS A 179 0.55 -1.45 -1.18
C LYS A 179 1.19 -0.10 -1.52
N LEU A 180 2.19 -0.14 -2.40
CA LEU A 180 2.92 1.02 -2.89
C LEU A 180 2.95 0.95 -4.41
N THR A 181 2.42 2.00 -5.05
CA THR A 181 2.43 2.14 -6.51
C THR A 181 3.13 3.44 -6.88
N ASN A 182 4.13 3.35 -7.78
CA ASN A 182 4.82 4.48 -8.38
C ASN A 182 5.54 5.41 -7.37
N CYS A 183 6.24 4.78 -6.43
CA CYS A 183 6.93 5.44 -5.35
C CYS A 183 8.45 5.18 -5.42
N SER A 184 9.24 6.10 -4.84
CA SER A 184 10.69 6.02 -4.72
C SER A 184 11.12 5.73 -3.29
N PHE A 185 12.26 5.04 -3.15
CA PHE A 185 12.95 4.78 -1.88
C PHE A 185 14.13 5.73 -1.66
N ASP A 186 14.14 6.90 -2.30
CA ASP A 186 15.24 7.87 -2.19
C ASP A 186 15.55 8.32 -0.76
N GLN A 187 14.56 8.34 0.14
CA GLN A 187 14.81 8.66 1.54
C GLN A 187 15.62 7.57 2.27
N PHE A 188 15.76 6.37 1.72
CA PHE A 188 16.42 5.22 2.37
C PHE A 188 17.88 5.03 1.92
N LYS A 189 18.46 5.96 1.15
CA LYS A 189 19.85 5.88 0.65
C LYS A 189 20.89 5.70 1.75
N ASP A 190 20.72 6.42 2.86
CA ASP A 190 21.72 6.47 3.94
C ASP A 190 21.40 5.50 5.09
N VAL A 191 20.49 4.55 4.88
CA VAL A 191 20.09 3.61 5.93
C VAL A 191 21.16 2.53 6.05
N ASN A 192 21.71 2.37 7.27
CA ASN A 192 22.61 1.25 7.54
C ASN A 192 21.81 -0.08 7.50
N LEU A 193 22.26 -1.01 6.66
CA LEU A 193 21.66 -2.32 6.45
C LEU A 193 22.43 -3.47 7.12
N ASP A 194 23.52 -3.20 7.85
CA ASP A 194 24.31 -4.20 8.61
C ASP A 194 23.40 -4.97 9.59
N ILE A 195 22.48 -4.24 10.22
CA ILE A 195 21.37 -4.79 10.99
C ILE A 195 20.10 -4.44 10.22
N ASN A 196 19.28 -5.43 9.89
CA ASN A 196 18.06 -5.19 9.11
C ASN A 196 17.11 -4.26 9.89
N PRO A 197 16.89 -3.00 9.44
CA PRO A 197 16.12 -2.02 10.18
C PRO A 197 14.60 -2.24 10.03
N PHE A 198 14.20 -3.09 9.08
CA PHE A 198 12.82 -3.38 8.75
C PHE A 198 12.24 -4.58 9.52
N VAL A 199 12.98 -5.15 10.47
CA VAL A 199 12.54 -6.29 11.31
C VAL A 199 11.23 -5.99 12.04
N SER A 200 10.95 -4.72 12.32
CA SER A 200 9.70 -4.26 12.93
C SER A 200 8.46 -4.54 12.06
N LEU A 201 8.61 -4.67 10.74
CA LEU A 201 7.54 -5.09 9.82
C LEU A 201 7.16 -6.58 10.02
N GLY A 202 8.12 -7.39 10.48
CA GLY A 202 8.05 -8.85 10.45
C GLY A 202 6.96 -9.50 11.27
N SER A 203 6.55 -8.89 12.38
CA SER A 203 5.56 -9.48 13.27
C SER A 203 4.13 -9.39 12.71
N SER A 204 3.84 -8.41 11.86
CA SER A 204 2.46 -8.07 11.48
C SER A 204 2.20 -8.12 9.97
N LEU A 205 3.18 -7.81 9.12
CA LEU A 205 2.96 -7.71 7.67
C LEU A 205 2.66 -9.08 7.05
N ARG A 206 1.50 -9.20 6.44
CA ARG A 206 1.01 -10.42 5.75
C ARG A 206 0.95 -10.22 4.23
N GLY A 207 0.68 -9.01 3.76
CA GLY A 207 0.64 -8.67 2.33
C GLY A 207 1.56 -7.50 2.00
N LEU A 208 2.37 -7.65 0.95
CA LEU A 208 3.22 -6.60 0.40
C LEU A 208 3.06 -6.56 -1.11
N SER A 209 2.57 -5.43 -1.63
CA SER A 209 2.41 -5.20 -3.06
C SER A 209 3.17 -3.95 -3.47
N LEU A 210 4.16 -4.13 -4.33
CA LEU A 210 5.07 -3.11 -4.80
C LEU A 210 4.94 -3.02 -6.32
N SER A 211 4.63 -1.85 -6.85
CA SER A 211 4.38 -1.68 -8.30
C SER A 211 5.01 -0.40 -8.81
N GLU A 212 5.74 -0.46 -9.93
CA GLU A 212 6.33 0.71 -10.59
C GLU A 212 7.28 1.50 -9.67
N LEU A 213 8.04 0.80 -8.82
CA LEU A 213 8.90 1.46 -7.84
C LEU A 213 10.30 1.70 -8.38
N SER A 214 10.90 2.79 -7.95
CA SER A 214 12.31 3.11 -8.21
C SER A 214 13.13 3.05 -6.93
N PHE A 215 14.24 2.33 -6.97
CA PHE A 215 15.22 2.34 -5.89
C PHE A 215 16.43 3.22 -6.23
N PRO A 216 17.13 3.77 -5.21
CA PRO A 216 18.31 4.59 -5.44
C PRO A 216 19.39 3.84 -6.23
N ALA A 217 19.99 4.53 -7.20
CA ALA A 217 21.26 4.10 -7.75
C ALA A 217 22.34 4.26 -6.67
N GLY A 218 22.98 3.15 -6.30
CA GLY A 218 24.15 3.13 -5.44
C GLY A 218 25.19 2.19 -6.04
N GLU A 219 26.47 2.49 -5.84
CA GLU A 219 27.57 1.59 -6.24
C GLU A 219 27.30 0.18 -5.68
N GLY A 220 27.42 -0.84 -6.52
CA GLY A 220 27.19 -2.24 -6.11
C GLY A 220 25.73 -2.71 -6.01
N GLY A 221 24.74 -1.91 -6.46
CA GLY A 221 23.33 -2.34 -6.51
C GLY A 221 22.51 -2.04 -5.26
N GLY A 222 22.81 -0.92 -4.58
CA GLY A 222 22.21 -0.52 -3.30
C GLY A 222 20.67 -0.55 -3.25
N GLY A 223 19.99 -0.27 -4.36
CA GLY A 223 18.53 -0.38 -4.44
C GLY A 223 17.99 -1.80 -4.20
N GLY A 224 18.70 -2.83 -4.66
CA GLY A 224 18.36 -4.22 -4.39
C GLY A 224 18.54 -4.59 -2.91
N LEU A 225 19.51 -3.98 -2.21
CA LEU A 225 19.73 -4.24 -0.79
C LEU A 225 18.55 -3.76 0.07
N ILE A 226 17.98 -2.60 -0.25
CA ILE A 226 16.81 -2.08 0.46
C ILE A 226 15.61 -3.01 0.28
N LEU A 227 15.28 -3.38 -0.97
CA LEU A 227 14.16 -4.29 -1.26
C LEU A 227 14.34 -5.64 -0.56
N ASN A 228 15.53 -6.24 -0.65
CA ASN A 228 15.84 -7.51 -0.01
C ASN A 228 15.73 -7.40 1.52
N SER A 229 16.15 -6.28 2.11
CA SER A 229 16.06 -6.05 3.56
C SER A 229 14.60 -5.89 4.01
N ILE A 230 13.76 -5.19 3.24
CA ILE A 230 12.32 -5.08 3.52
C ILE A 230 11.67 -6.47 3.50
N ILE A 231 11.96 -7.27 2.47
CA ILE A 231 11.42 -8.63 2.32
C ILE A 231 11.90 -9.53 3.47
N ALA A 232 13.20 -9.52 3.78
CA ALA A 232 13.77 -10.30 4.88
C ALA A 232 13.25 -9.84 6.25
N GLY A 233 12.90 -8.56 6.39
CA GLY A 233 12.28 -8.00 7.58
C GLY A 233 10.84 -8.48 7.77
N ALA A 234 10.14 -8.89 6.70
CA ALA A 234 8.73 -9.28 6.69
C ALA A 234 8.51 -10.80 6.91
N SER A 235 8.93 -11.36 8.05
CA SER A 235 8.91 -12.82 8.29
C SER A 235 7.52 -13.49 8.31
N CYS A 236 6.44 -12.75 8.61
CA CYS A 236 5.07 -13.26 8.55
C CYS A 236 4.38 -13.11 7.18
N LEU A 237 5.10 -12.69 6.14
CA LEU A 237 4.52 -12.42 4.83
C LEU A 237 3.88 -13.67 4.22
N GLN A 238 2.65 -13.52 3.73
CA GLN A 238 1.85 -14.56 3.07
C GLN A 238 1.70 -14.27 1.58
N TYR A 239 1.65 -12.99 1.20
CA TYR A 239 1.52 -12.51 -0.16
C TYR A 239 2.60 -11.48 -0.47
N LEU A 240 3.36 -11.71 -1.55
CA LEU A 240 4.32 -10.76 -2.10
C LEU A 240 4.06 -10.58 -3.60
N SER A 241 3.90 -9.34 -4.03
CA SER A 241 3.74 -8.98 -5.43
C SER A 241 4.67 -7.84 -5.78
N LEU A 242 5.56 -8.07 -6.74
CA LEU A 242 6.43 -7.05 -7.32
C LEU A 242 6.07 -6.91 -8.80
N TYR A 243 5.82 -5.68 -9.24
CA TYR A 243 5.48 -5.36 -10.62
C TYR A 243 6.36 -4.20 -11.11
N ALA A 244 7.02 -4.34 -12.25
CA ALA A 244 7.78 -3.27 -12.92
C ALA A 244 8.71 -2.48 -11.97
N ILE A 245 9.54 -3.19 -11.19
CA ILE A 245 10.47 -2.57 -10.24
C ILE A 245 11.80 -2.22 -10.94
N VAL A 246 12.30 -1.00 -10.72
CA VAL A 246 13.51 -0.45 -11.34
C VAL A 246 14.61 -0.21 -10.29
N GLY A 247 15.87 -0.39 -10.67
CA GLY A 247 17.03 -0.08 -9.81
C GLY A 247 17.47 -1.24 -8.89
N THR A 248 17.01 -2.47 -9.17
CA THR A 248 17.45 -3.68 -8.47
C THR A 248 17.87 -4.73 -9.49
N ARG A 249 19.04 -5.33 -9.29
CA ARG A 249 19.59 -6.41 -10.14
C ARG A 249 19.49 -7.78 -9.48
N ARG A 250 19.36 -7.82 -8.16
CA ARG A 250 19.41 -9.04 -7.35
C ARG A 250 18.22 -9.09 -6.41
N LEU A 251 17.42 -10.15 -6.51
CA LEU A 251 16.31 -10.40 -5.59
C LEU A 251 16.53 -11.71 -4.84
N ARG A 252 16.38 -11.64 -3.51
CA ARG A 252 16.52 -12.78 -2.60
C ARG A 252 15.27 -12.90 -1.74
N VAL A 253 14.50 -13.95 -1.97
CA VAL A 253 13.36 -14.32 -1.13
C VAL A 253 13.75 -15.55 -0.33
N ARG A 254 14.20 -15.32 0.90
CA ARG A 254 14.75 -16.35 1.79
C ARG A 254 13.93 -16.49 3.06
N ASN A 255 13.76 -17.73 3.52
CA ASN A 255 13.21 -18.05 4.84
C ASN A 255 11.80 -17.48 5.13
N LEU A 256 11.01 -17.17 4.09
CA LEU A 256 9.63 -16.73 4.25
C LEU A 256 8.69 -17.94 4.37
N ARG A 257 8.69 -18.56 5.56
CA ARG A 257 7.93 -19.79 5.80
C ARG A 257 6.42 -19.62 5.68
N ASN A 258 5.88 -18.41 5.81
CA ASN A 258 4.43 -18.18 5.71
C ASN A 258 3.97 -17.83 4.29
N LEU A 259 4.91 -17.68 3.34
CA LEU A 259 4.62 -17.19 2.00
C LEU A 259 3.83 -18.24 1.22
N ARG A 260 2.63 -17.88 0.77
CA ARG A 260 1.73 -18.73 -0.02
C ARG A 260 1.64 -18.31 -1.48
N SER A 261 1.80 -17.02 -1.76
CA SER A 261 1.72 -16.47 -3.11
C SER A 261 2.85 -15.48 -3.35
N LEU A 262 3.53 -15.67 -4.47
CA LEU A 262 4.64 -14.85 -4.92
C LEU A 262 4.43 -14.46 -6.38
N ARG A 263 4.46 -13.15 -6.66
CA ARG A 263 4.33 -12.61 -8.03
C ARG A 263 5.49 -11.68 -8.34
N PHE A 264 6.14 -11.92 -9.46
CA PHE A 264 7.14 -11.05 -10.07
C PHE A 264 6.74 -10.81 -11.51
N LEU A 265 6.23 -9.62 -11.80
CA LEU A 265 5.63 -9.33 -13.10
C LEU A 265 6.36 -8.16 -13.74
N GLN A 266 6.72 -8.29 -15.02
CA GLN A 266 7.52 -7.29 -15.74
C GLN A 266 8.79 -6.87 -14.97
N PHE A 267 9.46 -7.84 -14.35
CA PHE A 267 10.58 -7.56 -13.46
C PHE A 267 11.88 -8.11 -14.04
N LEU A 268 12.82 -7.22 -14.38
CA LEU A 268 14.12 -7.57 -14.93
C LEU A 268 15.13 -7.69 -13.79
N VAL A 269 15.62 -8.90 -13.55
CA VAL A 269 16.66 -9.19 -12.55
C VAL A 269 17.79 -9.99 -13.19
N GLU A 270 19.01 -9.76 -12.74
CA GLU A 270 20.19 -10.55 -13.12
C GLU A 270 20.21 -11.83 -12.28
N ASP A 271 20.15 -11.72 -10.94
CA ASP A 271 20.17 -12.86 -10.02
C ASP A 271 18.86 -12.95 -9.23
N LEU A 272 18.28 -14.15 -9.20
CA LEU A 272 17.08 -14.44 -8.42
C LEU A 272 17.24 -15.73 -7.62
N GLU A 273 17.06 -15.58 -6.31
CA GLU A 273 17.10 -16.68 -5.37
C GLU A 273 15.80 -16.76 -4.57
N ILE A 274 15.15 -17.92 -4.61
CA ILE A 274 13.97 -18.25 -3.83
C ILE A 274 14.26 -19.54 -3.06
N THR A 275 14.51 -19.42 -1.75
CA THR A 275 14.91 -20.54 -0.89
C THR A 275 14.21 -20.48 0.46
N GLY A 276 13.94 -21.63 1.07
CA GLY A 276 13.30 -21.69 2.39
C GLY A 276 11.86 -21.13 2.42
N VAL A 277 11.09 -21.39 1.35
CA VAL A 277 9.66 -21.01 1.21
C VAL A 277 8.76 -22.26 1.09
N PRO A 278 8.74 -23.16 2.09
CA PRO A 278 8.15 -24.49 1.95
C PRO A 278 6.63 -24.51 1.74
N PHE A 279 5.93 -23.44 2.07
CA PHE A 279 4.47 -23.33 1.95
C PHE A 279 4.02 -22.49 0.76
N LEU A 280 4.93 -22.20 -0.19
CA LEU A 280 4.57 -21.48 -1.40
C LEU A 280 3.63 -22.32 -2.27
N GLU A 281 2.44 -21.80 -2.54
CA GLU A 281 1.41 -22.46 -3.33
C GLU A 281 1.34 -21.89 -4.75
N ASN A 282 1.58 -20.58 -4.90
CA ASN A 282 1.45 -19.89 -6.18
C ASN A 282 2.69 -19.07 -6.50
N LEU A 283 3.30 -19.34 -7.65
CA LEU A 283 4.44 -18.60 -8.18
C LEU A 283 4.13 -18.10 -9.59
N TYR A 284 4.10 -16.78 -9.74
CA TYR A 284 3.90 -16.11 -11.02
C TYR A 284 5.13 -15.28 -11.36
N MET A 285 5.68 -15.50 -12.55
CA MET A 285 6.90 -14.88 -13.01
C MET A 285 6.73 -14.44 -14.45
N THR A 286 6.88 -13.13 -14.72
CA THR A 286 6.94 -12.59 -16.08
C THR A 286 8.08 -11.58 -16.18
N GLY A 287 8.86 -11.68 -17.26
CA GLY A 287 10.09 -10.92 -17.45
C GLY A 287 11.30 -11.85 -17.57
N ALA A 288 12.24 -11.50 -18.45
CA ALA A 288 13.43 -12.31 -18.69
C ALA A 288 14.52 -11.97 -17.65
N PRO A 289 15.15 -12.98 -17.01
CA PRO A 289 16.39 -12.75 -16.29
C PRO A 289 17.49 -12.39 -17.28
N LEU A 290 18.34 -11.41 -16.94
CA LEU A 290 19.43 -10.92 -17.80
C LEU A 290 20.67 -11.86 -17.76
N GLY A 291 20.44 -13.17 -17.91
CA GLY A 291 21.52 -14.16 -18.04
C GLY A 291 22.27 -14.54 -16.76
N GLY A 292 21.79 -14.15 -15.57
CA GLY A 292 22.40 -14.53 -14.29
C GLY A 292 21.83 -15.84 -13.68
N ASP A 293 22.26 -16.12 -12.45
CA ASP A 293 21.95 -17.37 -11.76
C ASP A 293 20.52 -17.36 -11.20
N PHE A 294 19.80 -18.44 -11.50
CA PHE A 294 18.44 -18.65 -11.05
C PHE A 294 18.40 -19.87 -10.13
N VAL A 295 18.12 -19.64 -8.86
CA VAL A 295 18.04 -20.69 -7.84
C VAL A 295 16.67 -20.66 -7.22
N VAL A 296 15.89 -21.71 -7.48
CA VAL A 296 14.59 -21.90 -6.85
C VAL A 296 14.53 -23.32 -6.32
N SER A 297 14.44 -23.46 -5.01
CA SER A 297 14.49 -24.77 -4.35
C SER A 297 13.45 -24.90 -3.23
N SER A 298 13.08 -26.16 -2.97
CA SER A 298 12.25 -26.56 -1.82
C SER A 298 10.87 -25.89 -1.75
N MET A 299 10.05 -26.09 -2.79
CA MET A 299 8.63 -25.66 -2.84
C MET A 299 7.69 -26.88 -2.91
N PRO A 300 7.61 -27.71 -1.86
CA PRO A 300 6.83 -28.96 -1.89
C PRO A 300 5.32 -28.74 -2.08
N ASN A 301 4.82 -27.55 -1.73
CA ASN A 301 3.39 -27.22 -1.77
C ASN A 301 2.98 -26.42 -3.01
N LEU A 302 3.86 -26.28 -4.02
CA LEU A 302 3.58 -25.47 -5.20
C LEU A 302 2.45 -26.10 -6.03
N ARG A 303 1.37 -25.34 -6.24
CA ARG A 303 0.18 -25.73 -7.01
C ARG A 303 0.11 -25.02 -8.35
N VAL A 304 0.49 -23.75 -8.38
CA VAL A 304 0.45 -22.92 -9.59
C VAL A 304 1.84 -22.37 -9.87
N LEU A 305 2.34 -22.65 -11.07
CA LEU A 305 3.58 -22.10 -11.59
C LEU A 305 3.33 -21.49 -12.96
N THR A 306 3.52 -20.18 -13.07
CA THR A 306 3.45 -19.45 -14.33
C THR A 306 4.77 -18.75 -14.55
N ILE A 307 5.46 -19.09 -15.65
CA ILE A 307 6.72 -18.47 -16.02
C ILE A 307 6.63 -18.03 -17.48
N HIS A 308 6.77 -16.72 -17.70
CA HIS A 308 6.96 -16.15 -19.02
C HIS A 308 8.36 -15.53 -19.07
N SER A 309 9.32 -16.33 -19.56
CA SER A 309 10.72 -15.97 -19.71
C SER A 309 11.28 -16.58 -21.01
N GLU A 310 12.24 -15.92 -21.65
CA GLU A 310 12.94 -16.48 -22.82
C GLU A 310 13.94 -17.59 -22.43
N LYS A 311 14.42 -17.64 -21.17
CA LYS A 311 15.33 -18.67 -20.64
C LYS A 311 15.02 -18.95 -19.16
N PHE A 312 14.77 -20.21 -18.79
CA PHE A 312 14.48 -20.62 -17.42
C PHE A 312 15.07 -22.00 -17.12
N ARG A 313 15.71 -22.18 -15.96
CA ARG A 313 16.27 -23.48 -15.50
C ARG A 313 15.70 -23.82 -14.12
N LEU A 314 14.92 -24.90 -14.01
CA LEU A 314 14.49 -25.44 -12.73
C LEU A 314 15.53 -26.44 -12.23
N SER A 315 16.04 -26.25 -11.01
CA SER A 315 16.81 -27.26 -10.31
C SER A 315 15.98 -27.84 -9.16
N ASN A 316 15.48 -29.06 -9.35
CA ASN A 316 14.97 -29.85 -8.22
C ASN A 316 16.16 -30.48 -7.51
N SER A 317 16.55 -29.95 -6.35
CA SER A 317 17.36 -30.73 -5.41
C SER A 317 16.44 -31.68 -4.65
N ALA A 318 16.17 -32.83 -5.26
CA ALA A 318 15.62 -33.97 -4.55
C ALA A 318 16.78 -34.81 -4.02
N HIS A 319 17.09 -34.68 -2.73
CA HIS A 319 17.79 -35.68 -1.93
C HIS A 319 17.17 -35.71 -0.54
#